data_AF-A0AAF0S8G9-F1
#
_entry.id   AF-A0AAF0S8G9-F1
#
_cell.length_a   1.000
_cell.length_b   1.000
_cell.length_c   1.000
_cell.angle_alpha   90.00
_cell.angle_beta   90.00
_cell.angle_gamma   90.00
#
_symmetry.space_group_name_H-M   'P 1'
#
loop_
_entity.id
_entity.type
_entity.pdbx_description
1 polymer ?
#
loop_
_entity_poly.entity_id
_entity_poly.type
_entity_poly.pdbx_seq_one_letter_code
_entity_poly.pdbx_strand_id
1 'polypeptide(L)'
;MAEMMYCPNCGRNVNVTKWTGTRILILIVLLILGIIFGLIYLIYVATRKESCPVCGTPAGMLQAPRYSTGSQAGTSAGMSACPSCGTSVPFGSEYCAECGAKLR
;
A
#
# COMPACT_ATOMS: atom_id res chain seq x y z
N MET A 1 -7.89 -10.32 -8.01
CA MET A 1 -7.59 -9.65 -6.72
C MET A 1 -6.09 -9.43 -6.64
N ALA A 2 -5.63 -8.17 -6.61
CA ALA A 2 -4.22 -7.85 -6.50
C ALA A 2 -3.78 -8.00 -5.04
N GLU A 3 -2.89 -8.96 -4.77
CA GLU A 3 -2.33 -9.13 -3.44
C GLU A 3 -1.25 -8.06 -3.25
N MET A 4 -1.60 -6.98 -2.53
CA MET A 4 -0.65 -5.92 -2.17
C MET A 4 0.05 -6.34 -0.88
N MET A 5 1.38 -6.29 -0.83
CA MET A 5 2.18 -6.61 0.36
C MET A 5 2.98 -5.36 0.81
N TYR A 6 3.30 -5.23 2.10
CA TYR A 6 4.04 -4.09 2.66
C TYR A 6 5.49 -4.46 3.00
N CYS A 7 6.43 -3.62 2.57
CA CYS A 7 7.86 -3.81 2.85
C CYS A 7 8.31 -2.92 4.03
N PRO A 8 8.75 -3.47 5.18
CA PRO A 8 9.14 -2.70 6.36
C PRO A 8 10.41 -1.87 6.16
N ASN A 9 11.28 -2.24 5.23
CA ASN A 9 12.52 -1.52 4.96
C ASN A 9 12.32 -0.33 3.99
N CYS A 10 11.25 -0.34 3.17
CA CYS A 10 10.93 0.76 2.25
C CYS A 10 9.72 1.60 2.66
N GLY A 11 8.93 1.14 3.64
CA GLY A 11 7.78 1.89 4.15
C GLY A 11 6.59 1.99 3.20
N ARG A 12 6.50 1.15 2.16
CA ARG A 12 5.45 1.25 1.11
C ARG A 12 4.88 -0.09 0.65
N ASN A 13 3.69 -0.06 0.06
CA ASN A 13 3.01 -1.22 -0.51
C ASN A 13 3.36 -1.44 -2.01
N VAL A 14 3.41 -2.69 -2.46
CA VAL A 14 3.76 -3.08 -3.84
C VAL A 14 2.87 -4.22 -4.34
N ASN A 15 2.64 -4.30 -5.67
CA ASN A 15 1.75 -5.27 -6.33
C ASN A 15 2.53 -6.37 -7.05
N VAL A 16 2.12 -7.64 -6.89
CA VAL A 16 2.69 -8.79 -7.57
C VAL A 16 1.59 -9.60 -8.28
N THR A 17 1.56 -9.62 -9.62
CA THR A 17 0.55 -10.36 -10.40
C THR A 17 1.17 -11.20 -11.51
N LYS A 18 0.76 -12.48 -11.65
CA LYS A 18 1.05 -13.32 -12.84
C LYS A 18 -0.14 -14.21 -13.28
N TRP A 19 -0.80 -13.77 -14.36
CA TRP A 19 -1.46 -14.43 -15.54
C TRP A 19 -1.95 -15.90 -15.50
N THR A 20 -3.11 -16.20 -16.15
CA THR A 20 -3.69 -17.56 -16.43
C THR A 20 -4.56 -17.50 -17.72
N GLY A 21 -4.60 -18.53 -18.61
CA GLY A 21 -5.61 -18.58 -19.70
C GLY A 21 -5.25 -19.33 -21.00
N THR A 22 -4.75 -18.64 -22.04
CA THR A 22 -4.46 -19.14 -23.43
C THR A 22 -3.29 -20.13 -23.51
N ARG A 23 -2.97 -20.70 -22.36
CA ARG A 23 -1.69 -21.30 -22.04
C ARG A 23 -1.65 -22.77 -22.41
N ILE A 24 -2.74 -23.55 -22.41
CA ILE A 24 -2.70 -25.03 -22.26
C ILE A 24 -2.07 -25.82 -23.42
N LEU A 25 -2.30 -25.46 -24.69
CA LEU A 25 -1.82 -26.25 -25.83
C LEU A 25 -0.43 -25.78 -26.32
N ILE A 26 -0.19 -24.47 -26.25
CA ILE A 26 1.15 -23.86 -26.31
C ILE A 26 1.99 -24.26 -25.08
N LEU A 27 1.36 -24.56 -23.94
CA LEU A 27 1.99 -25.02 -22.70
C LEU A 27 2.67 -26.33 -22.92
N ILE A 28 2.13 -27.32 -23.62
CA ILE A 28 2.78 -28.65 -23.69
C ILE A 28 4.08 -28.56 -24.50
N VAL A 29 4.08 -27.82 -25.61
CA VAL A 29 5.24 -27.65 -26.50
C VAL A 29 6.28 -26.67 -25.91
N LEU A 30 5.85 -25.58 -25.27
CA LEU A 30 6.72 -24.75 -24.43
C LEU A 30 7.10 -25.42 -23.10
N LEU A 31 6.38 -26.43 -22.60
CA LEU A 31 6.73 -27.15 -21.36
C LEU A 31 7.89 -28.07 -21.62
N ILE A 32 8.08 -28.62 -22.82
CA ILE A 32 9.27 -29.42 -23.10
C ILE A 32 10.50 -28.53 -23.31
N LEU A 33 10.43 -27.53 -24.20
CA LEU A 33 11.55 -26.59 -24.44
C LEU A 33 11.80 -25.65 -23.24
N GLY A 34 10.73 -25.26 -22.56
CA GLY A 34 10.74 -24.44 -21.36
C GLY A 34 10.82 -25.23 -20.06
N ILE A 35 10.79 -26.57 -20.01
CA ILE A 35 11.31 -27.31 -18.84
C ILE A 35 12.82 -27.25 -18.86
N ILE A 36 13.48 -27.35 -20.02
CA ILE A 36 14.94 -27.29 -20.07
C ILE A 36 15.41 -25.85 -19.83
N PHE A 37 14.92 -24.88 -20.62
CA PHE A 37 15.19 -23.47 -20.36
C PHE A 37 14.61 -22.98 -19.04
N GLY A 38 13.51 -23.58 -18.57
CA GLY A 38 12.89 -23.27 -17.29
C GLY A 38 13.53 -23.94 -16.10
N LEU A 39 14.20 -25.09 -16.21
CA LEU A 39 15.05 -25.62 -15.14
C LEU A 39 16.30 -24.77 -15.01
N ILE A 40 16.92 -24.37 -16.14
CA ILE A 40 18.04 -23.43 -16.15
C ILE A 40 17.61 -22.07 -15.57
N TYR A 41 16.45 -21.56 -15.98
CA TYR A 41 15.89 -20.32 -15.49
C TYR A 41 15.32 -20.43 -14.06
N LEU A 42 14.81 -21.58 -13.63
CA LEU A 42 14.35 -21.86 -12.27
C LEU A 42 15.53 -22.04 -11.35
N ILE A 43 16.65 -22.62 -11.79
CA ILE A 43 17.91 -22.56 -11.04
C ILE A 43 18.36 -21.10 -10.94
N TYR A 44 18.29 -20.32 -12.00
CA TYR A 44 18.62 -18.89 -12.00
C TYR A 44 17.67 -18.02 -11.14
N VAL A 45 16.37 -18.33 -11.06
CA VAL A 45 15.37 -17.61 -10.25
C VAL A 45 15.27 -18.14 -8.83
N ALA A 46 15.45 -19.44 -8.60
CA ALA A 46 15.60 -19.99 -7.25
C ALA A 46 16.89 -19.46 -6.60
N THR A 47 17.90 -19.12 -7.40
CA THR A 47 19.04 -18.31 -6.95
C THR A 47 18.73 -16.81 -6.86
N ARG A 48 17.75 -16.27 -7.61
CA ARG A 48 17.15 -14.94 -7.35
C ARG A 48 16.05 -15.01 -6.29
N LYS A 49 16.44 -15.17 -5.03
CA LYS A 49 15.53 -14.96 -3.90
C LYS A 49 14.76 -13.66 -4.12
N GLU A 50 13.45 -13.72 -3.93
CA GLU A 50 12.49 -12.64 -4.14
C GLU A 50 12.83 -11.46 -3.21
N SER A 51 13.76 -10.64 -3.67
CA SER A 51 14.27 -9.49 -2.96
C SER A 51 13.47 -8.27 -3.35
N CYS A 52 13.18 -7.40 -2.39
CA CYS A 52 12.53 -6.11 -2.65
C CYS A 52 13.32 -5.35 -3.72
N PRO A 53 12.71 -4.90 -4.83
CA PRO A 53 13.42 -4.26 -5.95
C PRO A 53 14.02 -2.88 -5.59
N VAL A 54 13.69 -2.36 -4.40
CA VAL A 54 14.17 -1.06 -3.90
C VAL A 54 15.34 -1.24 -2.94
N CYS A 55 15.29 -2.23 -2.04
CA CYS A 55 16.26 -2.38 -0.96
C CYS A 55 16.89 -3.78 -0.86
N GLY A 56 16.48 -4.75 -1.69
CA GLY A 56 17.05 -6.09 -1.73
C GLY A 56 16.53 -7.07 -0.66
N THR A 57 15.61 -6.67 0.23
CA THR A 57 15.18 -7.53 1.35
C THR A 57 14.38 -8.75 0.87
N PRO A 58 14.72 -9.97 1.31
CA PRO A 58 14.06 -11.20 0.83
C PRO A 58 12.60 -11.29 1.30
N ALA A 59 11.76 -11.97 0.52
CA ALA A 59 10.32 -12.03 0.72
C ALA A 59 9.87 -12.58 2.07
N GLY A 60 10.71 -13.36 2.77
CA GLY A 60 10.44 -13.83 4.12
C GLY A 60 10.29 -12.74 5.18
N MET A 61 10.70 -11.49 4.89
CA MET A 61 10.56 -10.34 5.78
C MET A 61 9.45 -9.36 5.40
N LEU A 62 8.66 -9.66 4.36
CA LEU A 62 7.52 -8.85 3.97
C LEU A 62 6.34 -9.11 4.92
N GLN A 63 5.61 -8.05 5.28
CA GLN A 63 4.42 -8.17 6.12
C GLN A 63 3.14 -7.88 5.33
N ALA A 64 2.01 -8.26 5.93
CA ALA A 64 0.68 -7.92 5.45
C ALA A 64 0.58 -6.41 5.16
N PRO A 65 -0.17 -6.01 4.11
CA PRO A 65 -0.32 -4.62 3.71
C PRO A 65 -0.77 -3.76 4.89
N ARG A 66 0.01 -2.72 5.20
CA ARG A 66 -0.41 -1.71 6.18
C ARG A 66 -1.21 -0.64 5.48
N TYR A 67 -2.52 -0.76 5.55
CA TYR A 67 -3.43 0.36 5.31
C TYR A 67 -3.41 1.19 6.58
N SER A 68 -2.94 2.44 6.49
CA SER A 68 -3.22 3.43 7.52
C SER A 68 -4.72 3.67 7.52
N THR A 69 -5.45 2.84 8.28
CA THR A 69 -6.80 3.18 8.72
C THR A 69 -6.63 4.51 9.44
N GLY A 70 -7.15 5.57 8.83
CA GLY A 70 -7.27 6.86 9.50
C GLY A 70 -8.07 6.66 10.78
N SER A 71 -7.38 6.40 11.87
CA SER A 71 -7.91 6.44 13.23
C SER A 71 -7.51 7.76 13.85
N GLN A 72 -7.89 8.85 13.17
CA GLN A 72 -8.25 10.10 13.83
C GLN A 72 -9.67 9.91 14.37
N ALA A 73 -9.79 9.11 15.44
CA ALA A 73 -10.95 9.19 16.32
C ALA A 73 -10.69 10.33 17.32
N GLY A 74 -10.57 11.54 16.77
CA GLY A 74 -10.56 12.80 17.50
C GLY A 74 -11.95 13.38 17.48
N THR A 75 -12.73 13.04 18.51
CA THR A 75 -13.76 13.87 19.13
C THR A 75 -14.56 14.78 18.19
N SER A 76 -15.58 14.23 17.52
CA SER A 76 -16.72 15.02 17.04
C SER A 76 -17.60 15.44 18.23
N ALA A 77 -17.03 16.18 19.17
CA ALA A 77 -17.78 16.90 20.20
C ALA A 77 -17.68 18.39 19.88
N GLY A 78 -18.66 18.88 19.13
CA GLY A 78 -18.91 20.29 18.89
C GLY A 78 -17.82 21.01 18.10
N MET A 79 -17.98 21.10 16.78
CA MET A 79 -17.47 22.25 16.03
C MET A 79 -18.64 23.20 15.75
N SER A 80 -18.47 24.48 16.02
CA SER A 80 -19.40 25.56 15.67
C SER A 80 -18.83 26.37 14.51
N ALA A 81 -19.68 26.80 13.59
CA ALA A 81 -19.25 27.70 12.52
C ALA A 81 -19.02 29.11 13.09
N CYS A 82 -17.88 29.71 12.75
CA CYS A 82 -17.59 31.10 13.08
C CYS A 82 -18.57 32.03 12.33
N PRO A 83 -19.27 32.96 13.02
CA PRO A 83 -20.20 33.87 12.36
C PRO A 83 -19.52 34.91 11.46
N SER A 84 -18.20 35.13 11.61
CA SER A 84 -17.47 36.13 10.82
C SER A 84 -16.87 35.58 9.53
N CYS A 85 -16.39 34.34 9.52
CA CYS A 85 -15.73 33.74 8.35
C CYS A 85 -16.35 32.42 7.88
N GLY A 86 -17.26 31.81 8.65
CA GLY A 86 -17.88 30.53 8.32
C GLY A 86 -17.02 29.30 8.60
N THR A 87 -15.77 29.47 9.07
CA THR A 87 -14.90 28.34 9.42
C THR A 87 -15.43 27.55 10.61
N SER A 88 -15.28 26.23 10.58
CA SER A 88 -15.52 25.33 11.71
C SER A 88 -14.49 25.53 12.82
N VAL A 89 -14.92 26.03 13.97
CA VAL A 89 -14.08 26.27 15.15
C VAL A 89 -14.53 25.34 16.29
N PRO A 90 -13.60 24.71 17.04
CA PRO A 90 -13.94 23.86 18.18
C PRO A 90 -14.73 24.63 19.25
N PHE A 91 -15.74 23.99 19.84
CA PHE A 91 -16.51 24.57 20.94
C PHE A 91 -15.58 24.85 22.14
N GLY A 92 -15.52 26.11 22.56
CA GLY A 92 -14.72 26.55 23.71
C GLY A 92 -13.54 27.48 23.39
N SER A 93 -13.28 27.80 22.13
CA SER A 93 -12.28 28.80 21.74
C SER A 93 -12.75 30.24 21.99
N GLU A 94 -11.91 31.08 22.61
CA GLU A 94 -12.20 32.51 22.83
C GLU A 94 -12.09 33.34 21.54
N TYR A 95 -11.24 32.90 20.62
CA TYR A 95 -10.97 33.55 19.34
C TYR A 95 -10.93 32.52 18.21
N CYS A 96 -11.36 32.93 17.01
CA CYS A 96 -11.25 32.11 15.81
C CYS A 96 -9.79 32.03 15.38
N ALA A 97 -9.26 30.82 15.20
CA ALA A 97 -7.88 30.59 14.77
C ALA A 97 -7.59 31.09 13.35
N GLU A 98 -8.62 31.20 12.50
CA GLU A 98 -8.44 31.61 11.10
C GLU A 98 -8.59 33.12 10.89
N CYS A 99 -9.63 33.73 11.48
CA CYS A 99 -9.95 35.14 11.23
C CYS A 99 -9.68 36.07 12.43
N GLY A 100 -9.31 35.51 13.59
CA GLY A 100 -9.08 36.28 14.81
C GLY A 100 -10.34 36.86 15.47
N ALA A 101 -11.53 36.56 14.96
CA ALA A 101 -12.78 37.05 15.54
C ALA A 101 -13.02 36.47 16.94
N LYS A 102 -13.44 37.31 17.88
CA LYS A 102 -13.76 36.90 19.25
C LYS A 102 -15.12 36.19 19.28
N LEU A 103 -15.14 34.94 19.76
CA LEU A 103 -16.32 34.07 19.73
C LEU A 103 -17.10 34.06 21.06
N ARG A 104 -16.44 34.38 22.17
CA ARG A 104 -17.05 34.44 23.51
C ARG A 104 -16.62 35.69 24.26
#